data_AF-W7WB19-F1
#
_entry.id   AF-W7WB19-F1
#
_cell.length_a   1.000
_cell.length_b   1.000
_cell.length_c   1.000
_cell.angle_alpha   90.00
_cell.angle_beta   90.00
_cell.angle_gamma   90.00
#
_symmetry.space_group_name_H-M   'P 1'
#
loop_
_entity.id
_entity.type
_entity.pdbx_description
1 polymer ?
#
loop_
_entity_poly.entity_id
_entity_poly.type
_entity_poly.pdbx_seq_one_letter_code
_entity_poly.pdbx_strand_id
1 'polypeptide(L)' 'MKDAFTGSSDHALLEECERGEDAALARYRKALKQQLPIDVQQTLGRQLLGVQSNHDQIKALRDSVTS' A
#
# COMPACT_ATOMS: atom_id res chain seq x y z
N MET A 1 -0.82 -4.64 30.80
CA MET A 1 0.56 -4.92 30.32
C MET A 1 0.61 -5.81 29.07
N LYS A 2 -0.51 -6.37 28.59
CA LYS A 2 -0.57 -7.11 27.31
C LYS A 2 -0.82 -6.19 26.10
N ASP A 3 -1.60 -5.13 26.28
CA ASP A 3 -2.08 -4.27 25.18
C ASP A 3 -0.96 -3.45 24.51
N ALA A 4 0.05 -3.03 25.29
CA ALA A 4 1.20 -2.30 24.77
C ALA A 4 2.11 -3.17 23.88
N PHE A 5 2.22 -4.47 24.18
CA PHE A 5 3.03 -5.41 23.40
C PHE A 5 2.31 -5.78 22.08
N THR A 6 0.99 -5.98 22.12
CA THR A 6 0.20 -6.24 20.92
C THR A 6 0.12 -5.01 20.02
N GLY A 7 -0.13 -3.81 20.57
CA GLY A 7 -0.17 -2.57 19.78
C GLY A 7 1.16 -2.26 19.09
N SER A 8 2.29 -2.51 19.74
CA SER A 8 3.63 -2.34 19.14
C SER A 8 3.88 -3.33 17.99
N SER A 9 3.37 -4.56 18.11
CA SER A 9 3.45 -5.58 17.05
C SER A 9 2.53 -5.23 15.88
N ASP A 10 1.30 -4.79 16.15
CA ASP A 10 0.33 -4.41 15.11
C ASP A 10 0.83 -3.20 14.33
N HIS A 11 1.42 -2.21 15.00
CA HIS A 11 2.08 -1.07 14.35
C HIS A 11 3.20 -1.52 13.40
N ALA A 12 4.11 -2.37 13.86
CA ALA A 12 5.23 -2.85 13.04
C ALA A 12 4.75 -3.64 11.81
N LEU A 13 3.68 -4.44 11.95
CA LEU A 13 3.06 -5.15 10.83
C LEU A 13 2.44 -4.17 9.82
N LEU A 14 1.70 -3.16 10.30
CA LEU A 14 1.07 -2.16 9.44
C LEU A 14 2.12 -1.29 8.72
N GLU A 15 3.23 -0.96 9.38
CA GLU A 15 4.36 -0.25 8.76
C GLU A 15 5.00 -1.06 7.62
N GLU A 16 5.21 -2.36 7.82
CA GLU A 16 5.73 -3.24 6.77
C GLU A 16 4.75 -3.37 5.58
N CYS A 17 3.45 -3.47 5.87
CA CYS A 17 2.41 -3.46 4.84
C CYS A 17 2.41 -2.15 4.04
N GLU A 18 2.49 -0.98 4.71
CA GLU A 18 2.52 0.33 4.04
C GLU A 18 3.74 0.43 3.12
N ARG A 19 4.91 -0.02 3.59
CA ARG A 19 6.13 -0.06 2.77
C ARG A 19 5.96 -0.96 1.54
N GLY A 20 5.30 -2.10 1.69
CA GLY A 20 4.97 -3.01 0.59
C GLY A 20 4.08 -2.33 -0.47
N GLU A 21 3.03 -1.65 -0.02
CA GLU A 21 2.08 -0.94 -0.89
C GLU A 21 2.73 0.27 -1.58
N ASP A 22 3.58 1.04 -0.89
CA ASP A 22 4.39 2.11 -1.48
C ASP A 22 5.28 1.58 -2.62
N ALA A 23 5.93 0.44 -2.36
CA ALA A 23 6.78 -0.19 -3.36
C ALA A 23 5.95 -0.73 -4.54
N ALA A 24 4.72 -1.18 -4.33
CA ALA A 24 3.80 -1.56 -5.39
C ALA A 24 3.36 -0.33 -6.22
N LEU A 25 2.93 0.76 -5.57
CA LEU A 25 2.59 2.03 -6.22
C LEU A 25 3.71 2.53 -7.11
N ALA A 26 4.94 2.55 -6.61
CA ALA A 26 6.12 2.97 -7.37
C ALA A 26 6.33 2.12 -8.63
N ARG A 27 6.14 0.79 -8.54
CA ARG A 27 6.27 -0.12 -9.68
C ARG A 27 5.18 0.10 -10.72
N TYR A 28 3.91 0.21 -10.31
CA TYR A 28 2.81 0.51 -11.23
C TYR A 28 2.99 1.86 -11.93
N ARG A 29 3.32 2.91 -11.17
CA ARG A 29 3.60 4.25 -11.72
C ARG A 29 4.78 4.23 -12.69
N LYS A 30 5.83 3.43 -12.42
CA LYS A 30 6.97 3.26 -13.33
C LYS A 30 6.57 2.51 -14.61
N ALA A 31 5.79 1.44 -14.50
CA ALA A 31 5.33 0.64 -15.63
C ALA A 31 4.43 1.46 -16.57
N LEU A 32 3.50 2.24 -16.02
CA LEU A 32 2.57 3.09 -16.80
C LEU A 32 3.26 4.23 -17.57
N LYS A 33 4.53 4.54 -17.29
CA LYS A 33 5.35 5.47 -18.07
C LYS A 33 5.98 4.84 -19.31
N GLN A 34 5.93 3.53 -19.44
CA GLN A 34 6.46 2.82 -20.61
C GLN A 34 5.44 2.83 -21.75
N GLN A 35 5.90 2.59 -22.97
CA GLN A 35 5.02 2.41 -24.12
C GLN A 35 4.46 0.99 -24.09
N LEU A 36 3.17 0.88 -23.74
CA LEU A 36 2.48 -0.38 -23.53
C LEU A 36 1.29 -0.51 -24.50
N PRO A 37 0.90 -1.74 -24.89
CA PRO A 37 -0.39 -1.99 -25.50
C PRO A 37 -1.54 -1.43 -24.64
N ILE A 38 -2.60 -0.95 -25.29
CA ILE A 38 -3.69 -0.22 -24.63
C ILE A 38 -4.40 -1.06 -23.56
N ASP A 39 -4.59 -2.34 -23.80
CA ASP A 39 -5.19 -3.32 -22.90
C ASP A 39 -4.34 -3.54 -21.63
N VAL A 40 -3.01 -3.57 -21.80
CA VAL A 40 -2.06 -3.65 -20.68
C VAL A 40 -2.09 -2.35 -19.88
N GLN A 41 -2.06 -1.19 -20.53
CA GLN A 41 -2.13 0.11 -19.85
C GLN A 41 -3.41 0.25 -19.02
N GLN A 42 -4.56 -0.14 -19.59
CA GLN A 42 -5.85 -0.12 -18.87
C GLN A 42 -5.85 -1.06 -17.67
N THR A 43 -5.27 -2.26 -17.81
CA THR A 43 -5.18 -3.23 -16.71
C THR A 43 -4.31 -2.72 -15.58
N LEU A 44 -3.12 -2.20 -15.88
CA LEU A 44 -2.23 -1.60 -14.89
C LEU A 44 -2.86 -0.35 -14.25
N GLY A 45 -3.62 0.44 -15.00
CA GLY A 45 -4.34 1.60 -14.47
C GLY A 45 -5.39 1.23 -13.43
N ARG A 46 -6.20 0.19 -13.70
CA ARG A 46 -7.17 -0.33 -12.72
C ARG A 46 -6.48 -0.90 -11.49
N GLN A 47 -5.40 -1.64 -11.67
CA GLN A 47 -4.63 -2.21 -10.55
C GLN A 47 -3.98 -1.12 -9.70
N LEU A 48 -3.44 -0.07 -10.31
CA LEU A 48 -2.88 1.09 -9.58
C LEU A 48 -3.92 1.75 -8.66
N LEU A 49 -5.17 1.89 -9.12
CA LEU A 49 -6.25 2.43 -8.29
C LEU A 49 -6.54 1.55 -7.07
N GLY A 50 -6.54 0.22 -7.26
CA GLY A 50 -6.70 -0.73 -6.16
C GLY A 50 -5.56 -0.65 -5.13
N VAL A 51 -4.31 -0.61 -5.60
CA VAL A 51 -3.13 -0.45 -4.74
C VAL A 51 -3.17 0.88 -3.98
N GLN A 52 -3.58 1.97 -4.62
CA GLN A 52 -3.75 3.26 -3.95
C GLN A 52 -4.79 3.19 -2.83
N SER A 53 -5.93 2.55 -3.09
CA SER A 53 -6.97 2.36 -2.07
C SER A 53 -6.47 1.51 -0.90
N ASN A 54 -5.72 0.44 -1.16
CA ASN A 54 -5.15 -0.42 -0.12
C ASN A 54 -4.12 0.33 0.72
N HIS A 55 -3.20 1.06 0.07
CA HIS A 55 -2.23 1.92 0.72
C HIS A 55 -2.91 2.90 1.69
N ASP A 56 -3.95 3.60 1.22
CA ASP A 56 -4.63 4.61 2.03
C ASP A 56 -5.34 3.98 3.24
N GLN A 57 -5.89 2.78 3.08
CA GLN A 57 -6.49 2.02 4.18
C GLN A 57 -5.45 1.55 5.21
N ILE A 58 -4.30 1.00 4.76
CA ILE A 58 -3.23 0.55 5.66
C ILE A 58 -2.65 1.74 6.43
N LYS A 59 -2.43 2.86 5.76
CA LYS A 59 -1.96 4.10 6.40
C LYS A 59 -2.92 4.55 7.50
N ALA A 60 -4.22 4.60 7.20
CA ALA A 60 -5.23 4.99 8.18
C ALA A 60 -5.28 4.02 9.38
N LEU A 61 -5.13 2.71 9.15
CA LEU A 61 -5.05 1.71 10.22
C LEU A 61 -3.80 1.89 11.08
N ARG A 62 -2.63 2.09 10.46
CA ARG A 62 -1.37 2.34 11.17
C ARG A 62 -1.50 3.55 12.08
N ASP A 63 -1.98 4.67 11.52
CA ASP A 63 -2.13 5.93 12.27
C ASP A 63 -3.11 5.77 13.45
N SER A 64 -4.09 4.87 13.34
CA SER A 64 -5.05 4.57 14.42
C SER A 64 -4.45 3.81 15.61
N VAL A 65 -3.33 3.09 15.42
CA VAL A 65 -2.67 2.28 16.47
C VAL A 65 -1.41 2.94 17.03
N THR A 66 -0.96 4.06 16.46
CA THR A 66 0.16 4.88 16.97
C THR A 66 -0.29 5.96 17.97
N SER A 67 -1.60 6.12 18.20
CA SER A 67 -2.19 7.20 19.02
C SER A 67 -2.16 6.93 20.53
#